data_AF-A0A9N9DES3-F1
#
_entry.id   AF-A0A9N9DES3-F1
#
_cell.length_a   1.000
_cell.length_b   1.000
_cell.length_c   1.000
_cell.angle_alpha   90.00
_cell.angle_beta   90.00
_cell.angle_gamma   90.00
#
_symmetry.space_group_name_H-M   'P 1'
#
loop_
_entity.id
_entity.type
_entity.pdbx_description
1 polymer ?
#
loop_
_entity_poly.entity_id
_entity_poly.type
_entity_poly.pdbx_seq_one_letter_code
_entity_poly.pdbx_strand_id
1 'polypeptide(L)'
;MNRLKGHNHNHNGGQQLWIKIDLREIVFLPSRDTIRGYQCKQIELLLKYTIKNISINFNESQKLNEVRIPIEQVVGFKVIQDKYIEIEFRKDFHRTYFVHDLNQNTTCLTRKDPTGCMDGVTKIIFTPCEKVHSMTIFMFEVGVKWMRGPTVVKDKDKTNETNETDETKKVDKDLITIIPPSNNTPEYNISCYFLNLKRVISLQMEESFSGLLKLINKKMGLEITSIKYKNIDGNIITVKDEDDWDAAKLNFKWQDFSNYDIYVD
;
A
#
# COMPACT_ATOMS: atom_id res chain seq x y z
N MET A 1 10.55 -51.48 -8.34
CA MET A 1 9.37 -51.53 -9.24
C MET A 1 8.17 -51.86 -8.35
N ASN A 2 7.08 -51.09 -8.22
CA ASN A 2 6.47 -50.09 -9.09
C ASN A 2 5.89 -48.93 -8.27
N ARG A 3 6.05 -47.72 -8.82
CA ARG A 3 5.26 -46.52 -8.51
C ARG A 3 3.85 -46.72 -9.08
N LEU A 4 2.83 -46.23 -8.39
CA LEU A 4 1.69 -45.60 -9.05
C LEU A 4 1.28 -44.34 -8.28
N LYS A 5 1.30 -43.24 -9.03
CA LYS A 5 0.97 -41.88 -8.63
C LYS A 5 -0.55 -41.76 -8.51
N GLY A 6 -1.02 -41.14 -7.44
CA GLY A 6 -2.33 -40.47 -7.41
C GLY A 6 -2.11 -38.97 -7.32
N HIS A 7 -2.18 -38.27 -8.47
CA HIS A 7 -2.28 -36.82 -8.49
C HIS A 7 -3.70 -36.44 -8.07
N ASN A 8 -3.83 -35.74 -6.93
CA ASN A 8 -5.01 -34.93 -6.67
C ASN A 8 -4.59 -33.46 -6.66
N HIS A 9 -4.79 -32.82 -7.81
CA HIS A 9 -4.86 -31.37 -7.92
C HIS A 9 -6.21 -30.90 -7.37
N ASN A 10 -6.21 -30.44 -6.12
CA ASN A 10 -7.19 -29.45 -5.68
C ASN A 10 -6.50 -28.08 -5.61
N HIS A 11 -6.35 -27.45 -6.77
CA HIS A 11 -6.15 -26.00 -6.86
C HIS A 11 -7.51 -25.33 -6.75
N ASN A 12 -7.90 -24.99 -5.52
CA ASN A 12 -8.93 -23.99 -5.21
C ASN A 12 -8.64 -23.34 -3.86
N GLY A 13 -7.37 -23.08 -3.57
CA GLY A 13 -6.97 -22.20 -2.47
C GLY A 13 -6.97 -20.77 -2.98
N GLY A 14 -8.06 -20.03 -2.73
CA GLY A 14 -8.06 -18.58 -2.96
C GLY A 14 -6.85 -18.00 -2.22
N GLN A 15 -5.89 -17.46 -2.97
CA GLN A 15 -4.69 -16.88 -2.37
C GLN A 15 -5.13 -15.85 -1.35
N GLN A 16 -4.78 -16.11 -0.09
CA GLN A 16 -5.15 -15.26 1.00
C GLN A 16 -4.20 -14.08 0.97
N LEU A 17 -4.74 -13.03 0.39
CA LEU A 17 -4.05 -11.87 -0.14
C LEU A 17 -3.91 -10.87 1.04
N TRP A 18 -2.74 -10.86 1.69
CA TRP A 18 -2.39 -9.95 2.80
C TRP A 18 -0.97 -9.40 2.71
N ILE A 19 -0.74 -8.25 3.33
CA ILE A 19 0.59 -7.72 3.62
C ILE A 19 0.93 -8.06 5.06
N LYS A 20 2.10 -8.66 5.29
CA LYS A 20 2.57 -9.08 6.61
C LYS A 20 3.78 -8.27 7.06
N ILE A 21 3.74 -7.78 8.29
CA ILE A 21 4.86 -7.12 8.97
C ILE A 21 5.18 -7.91 10.23
N ASP A 22 6.41 -8.42 10.33
CA ASP A 22 6.93 -9.03 11.55
C ASP A 22 7.23 -7.95 12.59
N LEU A 23 6.74 -8.12 13.80
CA LEU A 23 6.84 -7.15 14.88
C LEU A 23 7.80 -7.61 15.98
N ARG A 24 8.57 -6.65 16.50
CA ARG A 24 9.41 -6.79 17.68
C ARG A 24 8.66 -6.39 18.94
N GLU A 25 7.81 -5.38 18.85
CA GLU A 25 7.09 -4.80 20.00
C GLU A 25 5.75 -4.17 19.57
N ILE A 26 4.79 -4.19 20.48
CA ILE A 26 3.51 -3.48 20.41
C ILE A 26 3.33 -2.67 21.69
N VAL A 27 2.97 -1.39 21.57
CA VAL A 27 2.61 -0.52 22.70
C VAL A 27 1.15 -0.09 22.56
N PHE A 28 0.37 -0.30 23.62
CA PHE A 28 -1.04 0.06 23.71
C PHE A 28 -1.20 1.40 24.44
N LEU A 29 -1.93 2.35 23.85
CA LEU A 29 -2.18 3.66 24.45
C LEU A 29 -3.66 3.84 24.76
N PRO A 30 -4.01 4.45 25.91
CA PRO A 30 -3.12 5.24 26.79
C PRO A 30 -2.41 4.47 27.90
N SER A 31 -2.71 3.19 28.14
CA SER A 31 -2.17 2.43 29.29
C SER A 31 -0.65 2.28 29.29
N ARG A 32 -0.03 2.36 28.11
CA ARG A 32 1.40 2.10 27.83
C ARG A 32 1.81 0.65 28.10
N ASP A 33 0.84 -0.26 28.18
CA ASP A 33 1.13 -1.68 28.22
C ASP A 33 1.88 -2.08 26.96
N THR A 34 2.83 -3.00 27.12
CA THR A 34 3.75 -3.38 26.06
C THR A 34 3.82 -4.88 25.93
N ILE A 35 3.69 -5.38 24.70
CA ILE A 35 3.96 -6.79 24.37
C ILE A 35 5.20 -6.84 23.48
N ARG A 36 6.16 -7.67 23.86
CA ARG A 36 7.44 -7.84 23.15
C ARG A 36 7.54 -9.23 22.55
N GLY A 37 8.26 -9.33 21.42
CA GLY A 37 8.41 -10.54 20.64
C GLY A 37 9.14 -11.70 21.32
N TYR A 38 9.66 -11.54 22.55
CA TYR A 38 10.16 -12.68 23.34
C TYR A 38 9.05 -13.35 24.19
N GLN A 39 7.88 -12.73 24.33
CA GLN A 39 6.74 -13.26 25.09
C GLN A 39 5.89 -14.24 24.27
N CYS A 40 6.10 -14.30 22.96
CA CYS A 40 5.52 -15.28 22.04
C CYS A 40 6.55 -15.57 20.94
N LYS A 41 6.36 -16.60 20.10
CA LYS A 41 7.38 -16.94 19.10
C LYS A 41 7.51 -15.88 18.01
N GLN A 42 6.39 -15.29 17.63
CA GLN A 42 6.32 -14.28 16.59
C GLN A 42 5.06 -13.44 16.75
N ILE A 43 5.21 -12.13 16.59
CA ILE A 43 4.11 -11.17 16.52
C ILE A 43 4.03 -10.68 15.08
N GLU A 44 2.83 -10.60 14.51
CA GLU A 44 2.64 -10.16 13.13
C GLU A 44 1.52 -9.14 13.06
N LEU A 45 1.75 -8.08 12.28
CA LEU A 45 0.71 -7.17 11.83
C LEU A 45 0.35 -7.51 10.39
N LEU A 46 -0.92 -7.82 10.16
CA LEU A 46 -1.45 -8.19 8.85
C LEU A 46 -2.43 -7.13 8.36
N LEU A 47 -2.29 -6.77 7.09
CA LEU A 47 -3.32 -6.05 6.34
C LEU A 47 -4.04 -7.04 5.43
N LYS A 48 -5.26 -7.43 5.79
CA LYS A 48 -6.08 -8.39 5.05
C LYS A 48 -7.03 -7.64 4.13
N TYR A 49 -6.59 -7.34 2.91
CA TYR A 49 -7.31 -6.42 2.01
C TYR A 49 -8.58 -6.99 1.39
N THR A 50 -8.70 -8.31 1.27
CA THR A 50 -9.95 -8.96 0.80
C THR A 50 -11.12 -8.76 1.75
N ILE A 51 -10.84 -8.70 3.05
CA ILE A 51 -11.85 -8.55 4.11
C ILE A 51 -11.75 -7.20 4.83
N LYS A 52 -10.93 -6.27 4.32
CA LYS A 52 -10.74 -4.91 4.84
C LYS A 52 -10.50 -4.87 6.35
N ASN A 53 -9.58 -5.72 6.84
CA ASN A 53 -9.23 -5.79 8.26
C ASN A 53 -7.73 -5.60 8.48
N ILE A 54 -7.40 -4.99 9.61
CA ILE A 54 -6.10 -5.13 10.25
C ILE A 54 -6.18 -6.35 11.17
N SER A 55 -5.14 -7.16 11.23
CA SER A 55 -5.04 -8.25 12.19
C SER A 55 -3.71 -8.22 12.92
N ILE A 56 -3.76 -8.47 14.23
CA ILE A 56 -2.57 -8.64 15.07
C ILE A 56 -2.54 -10.10 15.48
N ASN A 57 -1.51 -10.81 15.04
CA ASN A 57 -1.33 -12.21 15.30
C ASN A 57 -0.26 -12.43 16.37
N PHE A 58 -0.53 -13.33 17.30
CA PHE A 58 0.40 -13.86 18.27
C PHE A 58 0.59 -15.35 17.98
N ASN A 59 1.71 -15.69 17.35
CA ASN A 59 2.02 -17.05 16.95
C ASN A 59 2.69 -17.79 18.12
N GLU A 60 2.05 -18.86 18.54
CA GLU A 60 2.56 -19.89 19.43
C GLU A 60 2.72 -21.19 18.65
N SER A 61 3.61 -22.08 19.09
CA SER A 61 4.03 -23.28 18.33
C SER A 61 2.93 -24.03 17.56
N GLN A 62 1.75 -24.20 18.17
CA GLN A 62 0.62 -24.94 17.61
C GLN A 62 -0.68 -24.12 17.58
N LYS A 63 -0.62 -22.86 18.03
CA LYS A 63 -1.79 -21.98 18.19
C LYS A 63 -1.47 -20.58 17.71
N LEU A 64 -2.38 -19.98 16.97
CA LEU A 64 -2.29 -18.59 16.57
C LEU A 64 -3.45 -17.83 17.21
N ASN A 65 -3.16 -16.86 18.05
CA ASN A 65 -4.19 -15.95 18.54
C ASN A 65 -4.25 -14.73 17.61
N GLU A 66 -5.42 -14.38 17.10
CA GLU A 66 -5.63 -13.26 16.19
C GLU A 66 -6.58 -12.24 16.82
N VAL A 67 -6.17 -10.98 16.86
CA VAL A 67 -7.07 -9.84 17.05
C VAL A 67 -7.38 -9.24 15.68
N ARG A 68 -8.65 -9.16 15.32
CA ARG A 68 -9.11 -8.59 14.04
C ARG A 68 -9.85 -7.29 14.26
N ILE A 69 -9.45 -6.25 13.53
CA ILE A 69 -10.00 -4.90 13.63
C ILE A 69 -10.38 -4.42 12.22
N PRO A 70 -11.67 -4.11 11.97
CA PRO A 70 -12.11 -3.49 10.73
C PRO A 70 -11.43 -2.16 10.41
N ILE A 71 -10.96 -2.01 9.17
CA ILE A 71 -10.13 -0.88 8.73
C ILE A 71 -10.88 0.46 8.78
N GLU A 72 -12.21 0.45 8.64
CA GLU A 72 -13.06 1.65 8.68
C GLU A 72 -13.05 2.36 10.04
N GLN A 73 -12.54 1.67 11.08
CA GLN A 73 -12.40 2.21 12.43
C GLN A 73 -11.05 2.91 12.64
N VAL A 74 -10.13 2.84 11.67
CA VAL A 74 -8.87 3.59 11.70
C VAL A 74 -9.14 5.06 11.39
N VAL A 75 -8.83 5.94 12.33
CA VAL A 75 -8.98 7.40 12.21
C VAL A 75 -7.64 8.10 11.96
N GLY A 76 -6.53 7.47 12.32
CA GLY A 76 -5.19 7.98 12.06
C GLY A 76 -4.23 6.86 11.69
N PHE A 77 -3.30 7.14 10.78
CA PHE A 77 -2.23 6.22 10.42
C PHE A 77 -0.98 7.04 10.11
N LYS A 78 0.16 6.66 10.70
CA LYS A 78 1.43 7.34 10.48
C LYS A 78 2.58 6.33 10.52
N VAL A 79 3.47 6.42 9.53
CA VAL A 79 4.81 5.83 9.64
C VAL A 79 5.73 6.91 10.21
N ILE A 80 6.33 6.65 11.36
CA ILE A 80 7.26 7.56 12.06
C ILE A 80 8.70 7.20 11.64
N GLN A 81 9.64 8.13 11.80
CA GLN A 81 11.08 7.88 11.63
C GLN A 81 11.47 6.55 12.30
N ASP A 82 12.41 5.80 11.71
CA ASP A 82 12.80 4.44 12.13
C ASP A 82 11.71 3.35 12.00
N LYS A 83 10.79 3.49 11.03
CA LYS A 83 9.83 2.45 10.63
C LYS A 83 8.73 2.12 11.64
N TYR A 84 8.57 2.88 12.72
CA TYR A 84 7.45 2.68 13.65
C TYR A 84 6.12 2.99 12.94
N ILE A 85 5.12 2.15 13.20
CA ILE A 85 3.79 2.31 12.63
C ILE A 85 2.85 2.68 13.77
N GLU A 86 2.24 3.85 13.67
CA GLU A 86 1.22 4.32 14.60
C GLU A 86 -0.16 4.22 13.93
N ILE A 87 -1.09 3.56 14.61
CA ILE A 87 -2.49 3.45 14.16
C ILE A 87 -3.39 3.96 15.28
N GLU A 88 -4.23 4.93 14.93
CA GLU A 88 -5.24 5.50 15.81
C GLU A 88 -6.62 4.99 15.39
N PHE A 89 -7.41 4.59 16.37
CA PHE A 89 -8.73 4.00 16.20
C PHE A 89 -9.80 4.88 16.84
N ARG A 90 -11.05 4.74 16.39
CA ARG A 90 -12.21 5.31 17.10
C ARG A 90 -12.22 4.82 18.55
N LYS A 91 -12.71 5.66 19.45
CA LYS A 91 -12.96 5.25 20.84
C LYS A 91 -13.87 4.02 20.84
N ASP A 92 -13.54 3.05 21.69
CA ASP A 92 -14.30 1.80 21.87
C ASP A 92 -14.48 0.99 20.57
N PHE A 93 -13.47 1.04 19.68
CA PHE A 93 -13.49 0.32 18.41
C PHE A 93 -13.78 -1.18 18.60
N HIS A 94 -14.61 -1.70 17.71
CA HIS A 94 -14.94 -3.11 17.66
C HIS A 94 -13.73 -3.94 17.23
N ARG A 95 -13.53 -5.06 17.92
CA ARG A 95 -12.52 -6.07 17.59
C ARG A 95 -13.08 -7.46 17.83
N THR A 96 -12.57 -8.40 17.06
CA THR A 96 -12.98 -9.80 17.10
C THR A 96 -11.75 -10.67 17.35
N TYR A 97 -11.86 -11.64 18.25
CA TYR A 97 -10.74 -12.49 18.64
C TYR A 97 -10.90 -13.90 18.08
N PHE A 98 -9.85 -14.46 17.51
CA PHE A 98 -9.83 -15.83 17.02
C PHE A 98 -8.66 -16.61 17.61
N VAL A 99 -8.87 -17.91 17.78
CA VAL A 99 -7.80 -18.88 18.03
C VAL A 99 -7.78 -19.85 16.87
N HIS A 100 -6.63 -19.98 16.22
CA HIS A 100 -6.41 -20.96 15.17
C HIS A 100 -5.56 -22.10 15.71
N ASP A 101 -6.07 -23.32 15.63
CA ASP A 101 -5.29 -24.53 15.88
C ASP A 101 -4.58 -24.92 14.58
N LEU A 102 -3.24 -24.79 14.58
CA LEU A 102 -2.45 -25.02 13.38
C LEU A 102 -2.30 -26.52 13.07
N ASN A 103 -2.48 -27.41 14.04
CA ASN A 103 -2.40 -28.85 13.83
C ASN A 103 -3.69 -29.39 13.24
N GLN A 104 -4.83 -28.89 13.73
CA GLN A 104 -6.15 -29.32 13.29
C GLN A 104 -6.69 -28.47 12.12
N ASN A 105 -6.02 -27.37 11.80
CA ASN A 105 -6.44 -26.38 10.81
C ASN A 105 -7.87 -25.87 11.09
N THR A 106 -8.17 -25.62 12.36
CA THR A 106 -9.47 -25.12 12.81
C THR A 106 -9.35 -23.69 13.32
N THR A 107 -10.40 -22.90 13.12
CA THR A 107 -10.49 -21.53 13.60
C THR A 107 -11.72 -21.38 14.49
N CYS A 108 -11.51 -20.91 15.71
CA CYS A 108 -12.58 -20.68 16.69
C CYS A 108 -12.66 -19.20 17.05
N LEU A 109 -13.87 -18.64 17.03
CA LEU A 109 -14.14 -17.35 17.64
C LEU A 109 -13.99 -17.45 19.16
N THR A 110 -13.34 -16.47 19.79
CA THR A 110 -13.22 -16.39 21.24
C THR A 110 -13.65 -15.01 21.76
N ARG A 111 -14.06 -14.96 23.03
CA ARG A 111 -14.31 -13.70 23.75
C ARG A 111 -13.10 -13.22 24.55
N LYS A 112 -12.07 -14.06 24.66
CA LYS A 112 -10.86 -13.75 25.42
C LYS A 112 -9.94 -12.88 24.58
N ASP A 113 -9.63 -11.69 25.07
CA ASP A 113 -8.57 -10.85 24.52
C ASP A 113 -7.22 -11.55 24.73
N PRO A 114 -6.48 -11.91 23.67
CA PRO A 114 -5.18 -12.56 23.80
C PRO A 114 -4.09 -11.60 24.29
N THR A 115 -4.31 -10.29 24.22
CA THR A 115 -3.37 -9.28 24.72
C THR A 115 -3.59 -8.96 26.19
N GLY A 116 -4.84 -9.04 26.65
CA GLY A 116 -5.26 -8.52 27.96
C GLY A 116 -5.19 -7.00 28.10
N CYS A 117 -4.86 -6.29 27.02
CA CYS A 117 -4.52 -4.86 27.03
C CYS A 117 -5.39 -4.03 26.08
N MET A 118 -6.38 -4.61 25.38
CA MET A 118 -7.18 -3.87 24.38
C MET A 118 -8.24 -2.95 24.99
N ASP A 119 -8.55 -3.08 26.28
CA ASP A 119 -9.58 -2.26 26.91
C ASP A 119 -9.14 -0.79 27.02
N GLY A 120 -10.05 0.13 26.64
CA GLY A 120 -9.76 1.56 26.61
C GLY A 120 -8.70 2.02 25.59
N VAL A 121 -8.18 1.13 24.73
CA VAL A 121 -7.16 1.50 23.72
C VAL A 121 -7.75 2.42 22.66
N THR A 122 -7.01 3.47 22.33
CA THR A 122 -7.32 4.40 21.22
C THR A 122 -6.21 4.45 20.18
N LYS A 123 -4.99 4.08 20.55
CA LYS A 123 -3.84 4.11 19.66
C LYS A 123 -2.91 2.92 19.94
N ILE A 124 -2.34 2.37 18.88
CA ILE A 124 -1.36 1.29 18.97
C ILE A 124 -0.12 1.69 18.18
N ILE A 125 1.05 1.54 18.81
CA ILE A 125 2.34 1.72 18.17
C ILE A 125 2.93 0.34 17.93
N PHE A 126 3.31 0.07 16.68
CA PHE A 126 3.93 -1.16 16.25
C PHE A 126 5.38 -0.89 15.88
N THR A 127 6.27 -1.71 16.44
CA THR A 127 7.71 -1.66 16.16
C THR A 127 8.06 -2.87 15.29
N PRO A 128 8.34 -2.70 13.99
CA PRO A 128 8.76 -3.80 13.12
C PRO A 128 10.10 -4.40 13.54
N CYS A 129 10.31 -5.67 13.22
CA CYS A 129 11.64 -6.28 13.30
C CYS A 129 12.61 -5.64 12.30
N GLU A 130 13.91 -5.62 12.62
CA GLU A 130 14.95 -5.03 11.77
C GLU A 130 15.01 -5.61 10.36
N LYS A 131 14.72 -6.92 10.24
CA LYS A 131 14.63 -7.64 8.97
C LYS A 131 13.47 -7.19 8.07
N VAL A 132 12.52 -6.41 8.57
CA VAL A 132 11.39 -5.92 7.76
C VAL A 132 11.89 -4.85 6.80
N HIS A 133 11.75 -5.15 5.51
CA HIS A 133 12.13 -4.26 4.43
C HIS A 133 11.20 -3.05 4.37
N SER A 134 11.75 -1.86 4.08
CA SER A 134 10.98 -0.60 4.03
C SER A 134 9.82 -0.67 3.03
N MET A 135 10.01 -1.38 1.91
CA MET A 135 8.95 -1.62 0.91
C MET A 135 7.71 -2.30 1.51
N THR A 136 7.88 -3.24 2.45
CA THR A 136 6.74 -3.91 3.08
C THR A 136 5.89 -2.94 3.89
N ILE A 137 6.54 -2.02 4.61
CA ILE A 137 5.89 -0.98 5.41
C ILE A 137 5.20 0.04 4.51
N PHE A 138 5.88 0.43 3.43
CA PHE A 138 5.32 1.31 2.43
C PHE A 138 4.05 0.72 1.79
N MET A 139 4.11 -0.53 1.32
CA MET A 139 2.93 -1.20 0.75
C MET A 139 1.79 -1.35 1.78
N PHE A 140 2.13 -1.56 3.05
CA PHE A 140 1.15 -1.59 4.13
C PHE A 140 0.46 -0.22 4.30
N GLU A 141 1.24 0.87 4.31
CA GLU A 141 0.71 2.24 4.39
C GLU A 141 -0.25 2.55 3.23
N VAL A 142 0.18 2.29 2.00
CA VAL A 142 -0.65 2.51 0.80
C VAL A 142 -1.93 1.68 0.90
N GLY A 143 -1.83 0.43 1.34
CA GLY A 143 -3.00 -0.43 1.54
C GLY A 143 -3.98 0.11 2.58
N VAL A 144 -3.50 0.64 3.71
CA VAL A 144 -4.34 1.27 4.73
C VAL A 144 -5.04 2.51 4.16
N LYS A 145 -4.30 3.39 3.49
CA LYS A 145 -4.84 4.62 2.88
C LYS A 145 -5.93 4.30 1.85
N TRP A 146 -5.65 3.38 0.94
CA TRP A 146 -6.60 2.95 -0.09
C TRP A 146 -7.88 2.39 0.51
N MET A 147 -7.79 1.55 1.54
CA MET A 147 -8.97 0.91 2.15
C MET A 147 -9.79 1.82 3.04
N ARG A 148 -9.18 2.84 3.64
CA ARG A 148 -9.91 3.87 4.41
C ARG A 148 -10.76 4.77 3.50
N GLY A 149 -10.45 4.82 2.22
CA GLY A 149 -11.09 5.72 1.25
C GLY A 149 -10.53 7.15 1.33
N PRO A 150 -10.90 8.02 0.37
CA PRO A 150 -10.46 9.41 0.39
C PRO A 150 -10.91 10.05 1.71
N THR A 151 -9.94 10.60 2.43
CA THR A 151 -10.24 11.53 3.51
C THR A 151 -10.84 12.73 2.81
N VAL A 152 -12.17 12.85 2.83
CA VAL A 152 -12.84 14.05 2.33
C VAL A 152 -12.39 15.18 3.25
N VAL A 153 -11.30 15.83 2.87
CA VAL A 153 -10.98 17.16 3.35
C VAL A 153 -12.14 18.01 2.87
N LYS A 154 -13.11 18.24 3.75
CA LYS A 154 -14.05 19.32 3.56
C LYS A 154 -13.23 20.59 3.72
N ASP A 155 -12.60 21.03 2.64
CA ASP A 155 -12.20 22.42 2.51
C ASP A 155 -13.50 23.22 2.55
N LYS A 156 -13.77 23.73 3.75
CA LYS A 156 -14.70 24.83 3.91
C LYS A 156 -14.04 26.05 3.29
N ASP A 157 -14.86 26.72 2.48
CA ASP A 157 -14.72 28.10 2.06
C ASP A 157 -13.66 28.38 0.99
N LYS A 158 -14.14 28.37 -0.27
CA LYS A 158 -14.34 29.62 -1.00
C LYS A 158 -15.30 29.42 -2.17
N THR A 159 -16.55 29.79 -1.90
CA THR A 159 -17.51 30.24 -2.90
C THR A 159 -16.87 31.35 -3.72
N ASN A 160 -16.93 31.22 -5.04
CA ASN A 160 -17.26 32.32 -5.94
C ASN A 160 -17.90 31.70 -7.17
N GLU A 161 -19.22 31.81 -7.21
CA GLU A 161 -20.04 31.71 -8.41
C GLU A 161 -19.55 32.74 -9.43
N THR A 162 -19.43 32.35 -10.69
CA THR A 162 -19.99 33.16 -11.78
C THR A 162 -20.41 32.26 -12.94
N ASN A 163 -21.64 32.51 -13.38
CA ASN A 163 -22.46 31.74 -14.31
C ASN A 163 -22.03 31.84 -15.79
N GLU A 164 -22.45 30.81 -16.54
CA GLU A 164 -23.01 30.82 -17.92
C GLU A 164 -22.15 31.41 -19.07
N THR A 165 -22.04 30.82 -20.26
CA THR A 165 -23.14 30.34 -21.11
C THR A 165 -22.59 29.45 -22.24
N ASP A 166 -23.38 28.45 -22.62
CA ASP A 166 -23.30 27.64 -23.85
C ASP A 166 -23.46 28.51 -25.11
N GLU A 167 -22.63 28.33 -26.14
CA GLU A 167 -23.06 28.39 -27.55
C GLU A 167 -22.23 27.44 -28.43
N THR A 168 -22.92 26.72 -29.30
CA THR A 168 -22.43 25.59 -30.09
C THR A 168 -22.23 25.95 -31.57
N LYS A 169 -21.29 25.23 -32.22
CA LYS A 169 -21.15 24.92 -33.67
C LYS A 169 -20.34 25.90 -34.55
N LYS A 170 -19.25 25.40 -35.14
CA LYS A 170 -19.25 24.80 -36.49
C LYS A 170 -17.89 24.19 -36.86
N VAL A 171 -17.99 23.14 -37.66
CA VAL A 171 -16.97 22.31 -38.31
C VAL A 171 -16.24 23.13 -39.38
N ASP A 172 -14.92 22.97 -39.50
CA ASP A 172 -14.32 22.75 -40.82
C ASP A 172 -13.07 21.87 -40.74
N LYS A 173 -13.01 20.97 -41.73
CA LYS A 173 -11.93 20.05 -42.01
C LYS A 173 -10.77 20.84 -42.58
N ASP A 174 -9.58 20.65 -42.01
CA ASP A 174 -8.38 20.59 -42.83
C ASP A 174 -7.46 19.49 -42.33
N LEU A 175 -7.14 18.58 -43.26
CA LEU A 175 -6.13 17.56 -43.10
C LEU A 175 -4.77 18.24 -42.98
N ILE A 176 -4.25 18.33 -41.77
CA ILE A 176 -2.80 18.43 -41.57
C ILE A 176 -2.32 17.02 -41.26
N THR A 177 -1.83 16.35 -42.29
CA THR A 177 -0.95 15.19 -42.16
C THR A 177 0.30 15.66 -41.43
N ILE A 178 0.31 15.55 -40.11
CA ILE A 178 1.55 15.70 -39.33
C ILE A 178 2.37 14.45 -39.62
N ILE A 179 3.27 14.58 -40.59
CA ILE A 179 4.44 13.72 -40.72
C ILE A 179 5.10 13.69 -39.34
N PRO A 180 5.26 12.51 -38.70
CA PRO A 180 5.93 12.47 -37.40
C PRO A 180 7.36 13.00 -37.61
N PRO A 181 7.82 14.01 -36.85
CA PRO A 181 9.24 14.29 -36.82
C PRO A 181 9.90 13.04 -36.24
N SER A 182 10.60 12.33 -37.11
CA SER A 182 11.57 11.29 -36.82
C SER A 182 12.68 11.90 -35.94
N ASN A 183 12.38 12.10 -34.67
CA ASN A 183 13.39 12.22 -33.63
C ASN A 183 13.30 10.90 -32.86
N ASN A 184 14.24 10.01 -33.11
CA ASN A 184 14.44 8.79 -32.33
C ASN A 184 14.91 9.19 -30.91
N THR A 185 14.04 9.83 -30.12
CA THR A 185 14.24 9.96 -28.68
C THR A 185 14.07 8.56 -28.11
N PRO A 186 15.04 8.05 -27.32
CA PRO A 186 14.94 6.72 -26.75
C PRO A 186 13.68 6.66 -25.86
N GLU A 187 12.73 5.83 -26.27
CA GLU A 187 11.56 5.50 -25.44
C GLU A 187 11.97 4.48 -24.38
N TYR A 188 11.60 4.76 -23.13
CA TYR A 188 11.79 3.83 -22.02
C TYR A 188 10.45 3.38 -21.49
N ASN A 189 10.41 2.13 -21.04
CA ASN A 189 9.24 1.58 -20.40
C ASN A 189 9.31 1.86 -18.89
N ILE A 190 8.26 2.45 -18.35
CA ILE A 190 8.09 2.61 -16.91
C ILE A 190 7.07 1.59 -16.43
N SER A 191 7.52 0.72 -15.54
CA SER A 191 6.68 -0.18 -14.77
C SER A 191 6.10 0.56 -13.58
N CYS A 192 4.84 0.95 -13.67
CA CYS A 192 4.05 1.47 -12.57
C CYS A 192 3.54 0.30 -11.71
N TYR A 193 4.04 0.20 -10.49
CA TYR A 193 3.54 -0.75 -9.49
C TYR A 193 2.47 -0.07 -8.63
N PHE A 194 1.29 -0.68 -8.65
CA PHE A 194 0.17 -0.39 -7.78
C PHE A 194 -0.04 -1.59 -6.83
N LEU A 195 -0.84 -1.40 -5.78
CA LEU A 195 -1.11 -2.43 -4.75
C LEU A 195 -1.50 -3.80 -5.33
N ASN A 196 -2.32 -3.83 -6.37
CA ASN A 196 -2.92 -5.04 -6.93
C ASN A 196 -2.55 -5.30 -8.39
N LEU A 197 -1.80 -4.41 -9.04
CA LEU A 197 -1.50 -4.52 -10.47
C LEU A 197 -0.19 -3.83 -10.83
N LYS A 198 0.52 -4.43 -11.78
CA LYS A 198 1.66 -3.84 -12.47
C LYS A 198 1.19 -3.38 -13.85
N ARG A 199 1.51 -2.16 -14.23
CA ARG A 199 1.24 -1.62 -15.57
C ARG A 199 2.51 -1.05 -16.16
N VAL A 200 2.66 -1.17 -17.47
CA VAL A 200 3.76 -0.56 -18.20
C VAL A 200 3.23 0.63 -19.01
N ILE A 201 3.94 1.74 -18.93
CA ILE A 201 3.74 2.92 -19.77
C ILE A 201 5.02 3.19 -20.54
N SER A 202 4.91 3.56 -21.82
CA SER A 202 6.05 4.09 -22.56
C SER A 202 6.16 5.59 -22.24
N LEU A 203 7.38 6.05 -21.96
CA LEU A 203 7.68 7.44 -21.69
C LEU A 203 8.86 7.88 -22.56
N GLN A 204 8.79 9.09 -23.10
CA GLN A 204 9.95 9.74 -23.71
C GLN A 204 10.87 10.27 -22.60
N MET A 205 12.19 10.22 -22.81
CA MET A 205 13.16 10.59 -21.78
C MET A 205 13.06 12.07 -21.37
N GLU A 206 12.57 12.90 -22.28
CA GLU A 206 12.37 14.34 -22.12
C GLU A 206 11.03 14.69 -21.45
N GLU A 207 10.20 13.70 -21.13
CA GLU A 207 8.88 13.96 -20.53
C GLU A 207 9.02 14.63 -19.16
N SER A 208 8.21 15.67 -18.94
CA SER A 208 8.10 16.38 -17.66
C SER A 208 7.43 15.51 -16.60
N PHE A 209 7.67 15.83 -15.32
CA PHE A 209 6.97 15.17 -14.22
C PHE A 209 5.45 15.38 -14.33
N SER A 210 5.02 16.60 -14.68
CA SER A 210 3.61 16.90 -14.97
C SER A 210 3.04 16.00 -16.08
N GLY A 211 3.82 15.76 -17.13
CA GLY A 211 3.47 14.89 -18.24
C GLY A 211 3.32 13.42 -17.83
N LEU A 212 4.27 12.91 -17.05
CA LEU A 212 4.22 11.57 -16.46
C LEU A 212 2.97 11.38 -15.58
N LEU A 213 2.68 12.33 -14.68
CA LEU A 213 1.48 12.29 -13.85
C LEU A 213 0.20 12.29 -14.70
N LYS A 214 0.12 13.15 -15.72
CA LYS A 214 -1.03 13.18 -16.66
C LYS A 214 -1.20 11.85 -17.38
N LEU A 215 -0.12 11.22 -17.83
CA LEU A 215 -0.14 9.91 -18.49
C LEU A 215 -0.66 8.82 -17.54
N ILE A 216 -0.14 8.76 -16.32
CA ILE A 216 -0.58 7.79 -15.30
C ILE A 216 -2.06 8.04 -14.96
N ASN A 217 -2.42 9.28 -14.64
CA ASN A 217 -3.78 9.68 -14.26
C ASN A 217 -4.78 9.36 -15.37
N LYS A 218 -4.47 9.72 -16.63
CA LYS A 218 -5.33 9.44 -17.79
C LYS A 218 -5.47 7.94 -18.05
N LYS A 219 -4.38 7.18 -17.98
CA LYS A 219 -4.38 5.75 -18.30
C LYS A 219 -5.03 4.91 -17.20
N MET A 220 -5.02 5.39 -15.96
CA MET A 220 -5.47 4.63 -14.78
C MET A 220 -6.75 5.17 -14.15
N GLY A 221 -7.23 6.35 -14.53
CA GLY A 221 -8.39 7.00 -13.90
C GLY A 221 -8.11 7.38 -12.44
N LEU A 222 -6.87 7.80 -12.15
CA LEU A 222 -6.42 8.22 -10.82
C LEU A 222 -6.07 9.70 -10.83
N GLU A 223 -5.93 10.28 -9.63
CA GLU A 223 -5.44 11.64 -9.43
C GLU A 223 -4.24 11.62 -8.48
N ILE A 224 -3.11 11.17 -9.01
CA ILE A 224 -1.85 11.09 -8.28
C ILE A 224 -1.07 12.40 -8.44
N THR A 225 -0.46 12.85 -7.36
CA THR A 225 0.36 14.07 -7.30
C THR A 225 1.83 13.78 -7.05
N SER A 226 2.18 12.54 -6.71
CA SER A 226 3.54 12.11 -6.43
C SER A 226 3.74 10.65 -6.81
N ILE A 227 4.98 10.28 -7.11
CA ILE A 227 5.39 8.88 -7.31
C ILE A 227 6.61 8.58 -6.44
N LYS A 228 6.96 7.30 -6.33
CA LYS A 228 8.19 6.87 -5.67
C LYS A 228 9.02 6.01 -6.60
N TYR A 229 10.33 6.02 -6.45
CA TYR A 229 11.22 5.08 -7.13
C TYR A 229 12.28 4.56 -6.17
N LYS A 230 12.91 3.44 -6.53
CA LYS A 230 14.04 2.87 -5.79
C LYS A 230 15.34 3.33 -6.44
N ASN A 231 16.18 4.05 -5.69
CA ASN A 231 17.49 4.47 -6.18
C ASN A 231 18.50 3.31 -6.19
N ILE A 232 19.71 3.56 -6.72
CA ILE A 232 20.82 2.60 -6.77
C ILE A 232 21.21 2.00 -5.40
N ASP A 233 21.10 2.79 -4.33
CA ASP A 233 21.42 2.35 -2.96
C ASP A 233 20.28 1.56 -2.32
N GLY A 234 19.16 1.41 -3.04
CA GLY A 234 17.97 0.72 -2.60
C GLY A 234 17.02 1.55 -1.73
N ASN A 235 17.26 2.85 -1.59
CA ASN A 235 16.40 3.78 -0.88
C ASN A 235 15.18 4.14 -1.73
N ILE A 236 14.03 4.33 -1.07
CA ILE A 236 12.81 4.80 -1.73
C ILE A 236 12.80 6.32 -1.69
N ILE A 237 12.79 6.92 -2.87
CA ILE A 237 12.78 8.37 -3.05
C ILE A 237 11.40 8.76 -3.56
N THR A 238 10.81 9.79 -2.94
CA THR A 238 9.53 10.37 -3.39
C THR A 238 9.84 11.47 -4.38
N VAL A 239 9.12 11.46 -5.50
CA VAL A 239 9.15 12.49 -6.54
C VAL A 239 7.84 13.25 -6.49
N LYS A 240 7.92 14.54 -6.18
CA LYS A 240 6.76 15.44 -6.02
C LYS A 240 6.84 16.69 -6.88
N ASP A 241 8.00 16.96 -7.50
CA ASP A 241 8.27 18.11 -8.34
C ASP A 241 9.23 17.75 -9.49
N GLU A 242 9.50 18.73 -10.37
CA GLU A 242 10.37 18.53 -11.53
C GLU A 242 11.84 18.33 -11.14
N ASP A 243 12.31 18.95 -10.06
CA ASP A 243 13.70 18.82 -9.59
C ASP A 243 13.96 17.38 -9.10
N ASP A 244 13.02 16.81 -8.33
CA ASP A 244 13.06 15.41 -7.92
C ASP A 244 13.02 14.47 -9.14
N TRP A 245 12.26 14.83 -10.18
CA TRP A 245 12.13 14.03 -11.39
C TRP A 245 13.41 14.07 -12.24
N ASP A 246 14.07 15.21 -12.33
CA ASP A 246 15.38 15.33 -12.98
C ASP A 246 16.45 14.50 -12.26
N ALA A 247 16.43 14.50 -10.93
CA ALA A 247 17.29 13.62 -10.13
C ALA A 247 16.98 12.14 -10.36
N ALA A 248 15.70 11.76 -10.48
CA ALA A 248 15.28 10.40 -10.79
C ALA A 248 15.77 9.96 -12.18
N LYS A 249 15.59 10.80 -13.21
CA LYS A 249 16.09 10.55 -14.57
C LYS A 249 17.61 10.37 -14.61
N LEU A 250 18.37 11.15 -13.82
CA LEU A 250 19.81 10.97 -13.72
C LEU A 250 20.18 9.61 -13.09
N ASN A 251 19.46 9.21 -12.04
CA ASN A 251 19.64 7.90 -11.41
C ASN A 251 19.35 6.75 -12.38
N PHE A 252 18.29 6.89 -13.18
CA PHE A 252 17.89 5.94 -14.20
C PHE A 252 18.92 5.76 -15.32
N LYS A 253 19.57 6.86 -15.75
CA LYS A 253 20.66 6.80 -16.73
C LYS A 253 21.87 6.02 -16.22
N TRP A 254 22.18 6.11 -14.93
CA TRP A 254 23.32 5.39 -14.34
C TRP A 254 23.09 3.88 -14.19
N GLN A 255 21.84 3.43 -14.26
CA GLN A 255 21.49 2.02 -14.09
C GLN A 255 21.39 1.23 -15.40
N ASP A 256 21.50 1.87 -16.56
CA ASP A 256 21.48 1.26 -17.91
C ASP A 256 20.28 0.30 -18.17
N PHE A 257 19.16 0.54 -17.48
CA PHE A 257 17.94 -0.26 -17.65
C PHE A 257 17.03 0.30 -18.73
N SER A 258 16.40 -0.60 -19.50
CA SER A 258 15.32 -0.27 -20.44
C SER A 258 13.92 -0.25 -19.78
N ASN A 259 13.84 -0.61 -18.49
CA ASN A 259 12.62 -0.64 -17.69
C ASN A 259 12.85 0.00 -16.32
N TYR A 260 12.08 1.03 -15.97
CA TYR A 260 12.16 1.71 -14.68
C TYR A 260 10.95 1.41 -13.82
N ASP A 261 11.20 1.04 -12.57
CA ASP A 261 10.14 0.71 -11.63
C ASP A 261 9.78 1.96 -10.81
N ILE A 262 8.54 2.43 -10.98
CA ILE A 262 7.95 3.47 -10.13
C ILE A 262 6.77 2.90 -9.35
N TYR A 263 6.57 3.44 -8.16
CA TYR A 263 5.52 3.05 -7.24
C TYR A 263 4.55 4.21 -7.10
N VAL A 264 3.27 3.90 -7.25
CA VAL A 264 2.20 4.90 -7.26
C VAL A 264 1.36 4.73 -5.99
N ASP A 265 1.22 5.82 -5.22
CA ASP A 265 0.38 5.90 -4.01
C ASP A 265 -1.11 5.87 -4.35
#